data_AF-A0A919U6I9-F1
#
_entry.id   AF-A0A919U6I9-F1
#
_cell.length_a   1.000
_cell.length_b   1.000
_cell.length_c   1.000
_cell.angle_alpha   90.00
_cell.angle_beta   90.00
_cell.angle_gamma   90.00
#
_symmetry.space_group_name_H-M   'P 1'
#
loop_
_entity.id
_entity.type
_entity.pdbx_description
1 polymer ?
#
loop_
_entity_poly.entity_id
_entity_poly.type
_entity_poly.pdbx_seq_one_letter_code
_entity_poly.pdbx_strand_id
1 'polypeptide(L)'
;MPGVRSGRRDGPATGRPRGTPYDGGVPGTPEHHQTARRAEPLVVRFRPDARREHQRRVAGARRRRGRAALALAALLGALVLVPWVAVTAVEGFEPRGLALLGLLAVPAALAVWGRRLLRRPPVALGAVAFAITPDEIRFEPVPSAGPALGGSPAASWPIAGTTADIEPSRMVGDRLVLRRPGARRRVYLAATLDTDPTTVVSQIAGR
;
A
#
# COMPACT_ATOMS: atom_id res chain seq x y z
N MET A 1 -41.82 -48.01 -12.29
CA MET A 1 -41.17 -49.26 -11.83
C MET A 1 -41.12 -49.26 -10.31
N PRO A 2 -41.97 -50.08 -9.65
CA PRO A 2 -41.98 -50.26 -8.20
C PRO A 2 -41.16 -51.49 -7.79
N GLY A 3 -40.42 -51.42 -6.67
CA GLY A 3 -39.66 -52.53 -6.07
C GLY A 3 -39.67 -52.36 -4.54
N VAL A 4 -40.68 -52.89 -3.85
CA VAL A 4 -40.67 -54.16 -3.08
C VAL A 4 -39.89 -54.12 -1.75
N ARG A 5 -40.67 -53.86 -0.70
CA ARG A 5 -40.77 -54.47 0.64
C ARG A 5 -39.75 -55.55 1.11
N SER A 6 -39.45 -55.39 2.41
CA SER A 6 -39.54 -56.39 3.51
C SER A 6 -38.26 -57.10 3.99
N GLY A 7 -38.10 -57.13 5.32
CA GLY A 7 -37.04 -57.88 6.00
C GLY A 7 -36.99 -57.66 7.51
N ARG A 8 -38.10 -57.91 8.22
CA ARG A 8 -38.24 -57.92 9.69
C ARG A 8 -37.50 -59.14 10.29
N ARG A 9 -36.73 -58.96 11.37
CA ARG A 9 -36.45 -60.03 12.35
C ARG A 9 -36.44 -59.45 13.77
N ASP A 10 -37.49 -59.81 14.49
CA ASP A 10 -37.57 -59.79 15.95
C ASP A 10 -36.84 -61.03 16.49
N GLY A 11 -36.10 -60.89 17.60
CA GLY A 11 -35.49 -61.98 18.37
C GLY A 11 -35.46 -61.62 19.86
N PRO A 12 -35.84 -62.53 20.79
CA PRO A 12 -36.19 -62.19 22.16
C PRO A 12 -35.02 -62.26 23.16
N ALA A 13 -35.29 -61.67 24.32
CA ALA A 13 -34.47 -61.47 25.50
C ALA A 13 -33.87 -62.74 26.14
N THR A 14 -32.75 -62.60 26.84
CA THR A 14 -32.57 -62.96 28.27
C THR A 14 -31.11 -62.78 28.70
N GLY A 15 -30.89 -62.30 29.93
CA GLY A 15 -29.56 -62.32 30.57
C GLY A 15 -29.22 -61.08 31.39
N ARG A 16 -29.81 -60.94 32.58
CA ARG A 16 -29.15 -60.24 33.70
C ARG A 16 -28.23 -61.24 34.41
N PRO A 17 -27.08 -60.79 34.92
CA PRO A 17 -26.88 -60.89 36.37
C PRO A 17 -26.40 -59.59 37.02
N ARG A 18 -26.60 -59.55 38.34
CA ARG A 18 -26.34 -58.46 39.30
C ARG A 18 -24.86 -58.36 39.70
N GLY A 19 -24.48 -57.12 40.06
CA GLY A 19 -23.59 -56.78 41.17
C GLY A 19 -22.12 -56.57 40.78
N THR A 20 -21.36 -55.59 41.29
CA THR A 20 -21.51 -54.53 42.31
C THR A 20 -20.36 -53.50 42.03
N PRO A 21 -19.83 -52.72 42.99
CA PRO A 21 -20.23 -51.37 43.39
C PRO A 21 -19.19 -50.27 43.02
N TYR A 22 -19.61 -49.00 43.10
CA TYR A 22 -18.81 -47.77 43.35
C TYR A 22 -17.35 -47.66 42.87
N ASP A 23 -17.10 -46.73 41.95
CA ASP A 23 -15.91 -45.87 41.94
C ASP A 23 -16.32 -44.54 41.27
N GLY A 24 -16.43 -43.44 42.00
CA GLY A 24 -15.30 -42.51 42.05
C GLY A 24 -15.56 -41.40 41.04
N GLY A 25 -16.29 -40.37 41.46
CA GLY A 25 -16.48 -39.18 40.65
C GLY A 25 -15.14 -38.52 40.35
N VAL A 26 -14.76 -38.49 39.08
CA VAL A 26 -13.91 -37.44 38.56
C VAL A 26 -14.86 -36.51 37.78
N PRO A 27 -15.14 -35.28 38.26
CA PRO A 27 -15.75 -34.29 37.40
C PRO A 27 -14.81 -34.13 36.22
N GLY A 28 -15.25 -34.57 35.04
CA GLY A 28 -14.60 -34.26 33.79
C GLY A 28 -14.38 -32.76 33.79
N THR A 29 -13.12 -32.36 33.96
CA THR A 29 -12.69 -30.99 33.80
C THR A 29 -13.23 -30.61 32.44
N PRO A 30 -14.07 -29.55 32.31
CA PRO A 30 -14.34 -29.03 30.99
C PRO A 30 -12.97 -28.61 30.49
N GLU A 31 -12.39 -29.42 29.61
CA GLU A 31 -11.28 -28.98 28.78
C GLU A 31 -11.84 -27.76 28.09
N HIS A 32 -11.49 -26.60 28.64
CA HIS A 32 -11.43 -25.36 27.93
C HIS A 32 -10.42 -25.60 26.81
N HIS A 33 -10.86 -26.28 25.76
CA HIS A 33 -10.52 -25.92 24.40
C HIS A 33 -11.02 -24.49 24.17
N GLN A 34 -10.45 -23.53 24.90
CA GLN A 34 -10.01 -22.29 24.31
C GLN A 34 -9.03 -22.71 23.22
N THR A 35 -9.56 -23.14 22.08
CA THR A 35 -9.01 -22.70 20.81
C THR A 35 -8.84 -21.21 20.97
N ALA A 36 -7.63 -20.79 21.33
CA ALA A 36 -7.17 -19.44 21.14
C ALA A 36 -7.50 -19.17 19.67
N ARG A 37 -8.63 -18.50 19.43
CA ARG A 37 -8.97 -17.94 18.12
C ARG A 37 -7.77 -17.06 17.85
N ARG A 38 -6.81 -17.56 17.06
CA ARG A 38 -5.72 -16.76 16.54
C ARG A 38 -6.44 -15.61 15.86
N ALA A 39 -6.46 -14.46 16.52
CA ALA A 39 -7.20 -13.31 16.03
C ALA A 39 -6.62 -13.04 14.64
N GLU A 40 -7.41 -13.31 13.61
CA GLU A 40 -6.94 -13.17 12.24
C GLU A 40 -6.44 -11.74 12.07
N PRO A 41 -5.24 -11.56 11.48
CA PRO A 41 -4.67 -10.23 11.32
C PRO A 41 -5.61 -9.41 10.42
N LEU A 42 -6.03 -8.24 10.91
CA LEU A 42 -6.85 -7.33 10.12
C LEU A 42 -5.95 -6.65 9.08
N VAL A 43 -6.07 -7.05 7.82
CA VAL A 43 -5.31 -6.48 6.72
C VAL A 43 -6.10 -5.35 6.07
N VAL A 44 -5.66 -4.12 6.27
CA VAL A 44 -6.27 -2.93 5.66
C VAL A 44 -5.61 -2.68 4.32
N ARG A 45 -6.41 -2.66 3.24
CA ARG A 45 -5.92 -2.48 1.87
C ARG A 45 -6.40 -1.17 1.29
N PHE A 46 -5.70 -0.71 0.27
CA PHE A 46 -6.18 0.41 -0.53
C PHE A 46 -7.23 -0.08 -1.54
N ARG A 47 -8.34 0.66 -1.64
CA ARG A 47 -9.38 0.41 -2.65
C ARG A 47 -8.75 0.36 -4.04
N PRO A 48 -9.19 -0.57 -4.92
CA PRO A 48 -8.67 -0.68 -6.27
C PRO A 48 -8.85 0.62 -7.06
N ASP A 49 -9.97 1.32 -6.87
CA ASP A 49 -10.24 2.59 -7.56
C ASP A 49 -9.34 3.72 -7.08
N ALA A 50 -9.11 3.81 -5.77
CA ALA A 50 -8.15 4.78 -5.20
C ALA A 50 -6.72 4.51 -5.70
N ARG A 51 -6.32 3.24 -5.84
CA ARG A 51 -5.02 2.88 -6.42
C ARG A 51 -4.92 3.29 -7.89
N ARG A 52 -5.95 3.00 -8.70
CA ARG A 52 -6.00 3.41 -10.12
C ARG A 52 -5.96 4.92 -10.27
N GLU A 53 -6.72 5.65 -9.46
CA GLU A 53 -6.76 7.11 -9.47
C GLU A 53 -5.41 7.71 -9.08
N HIS A 54 -4.77 7.18 -8.02
CA HIS A 54 -3.42 7.60 -7.65
C HIS A 54 -2.40 7.35 -8.77
N GLN A 55 -2.44 6.16 -9.38
CA GLN A 55 -1.58 5.82 -10.51
C GLN A 55 -1.81 6.76 -11.70
N ARG A 56 -3.08 7.08 -12.02
CA ARG A 56 -3.44 8.03 -13.09
C ARG A 56 -2.88 9.43 -12.80
N ARG A 57 -3.04 9.94 -11.58
CA ARG A 57 -2.53 11.26 -11.17
C ARG A 57 -1.01 11.32 -11.23
N VAL A 58 -0.31 10.34 -10.67
CA VAL A 58 1.16 10.28 -10.67
C VAL A 58 1.69 10.14 -12.10
N ALA A 59 1.09 9.29 -12.92
CA ALA A 59 1.49 9.13 -14.32
C ALA A 59 1.24 10.41 -15.13
N GLY A 60 0.10 11.07 -14.95
CA GLY A 60 -0.25 12.31 -15.63
C GLY A 60 0.70 13.45 -15.28
N ALA A 61 0.98 13.67 -14.00
CA ALA A 61 1.91 14.70 -13.54
C ALA A 61 3.33 14.46 -14.04
N ARG A 62 3.82 13.22 -14.03
CA ARG A 62 5.15 12.88 -14.57
C ARG A 62 5.24 13.08 -16.07
N ARG A 63 4.23 12.68 -16.84
CA ARG A 63 4.21 12.88 -18.29
C ARG A 63 4.24 14.37 -18.65
N ARG A 64 3.49 15.20 -17.94
CA ARG A 64 3.52 16.66 -18.13
C ARG A 64 4.89 17.25 -17.83
N ARG A 65 5.51 16.89 -16.70
CA ARG A 65 6.88 17.34 -16.34
C ARG A 65 7.94 16.86 -17.32
N GLY A 66 7.86 15.60 -17.77
CA GLY A 66 8.77 15.04 -18.77
C GLY A 66 8.65 15.73 -20.13
N ARG A 67 7.42 16.00 -20.60
CA ARG A 67 7.18 16.77 -21.83
C ARG A 67 7.65 18.21 -21.71
N ALA A 68 7.37 18.87 -20.58
CA ALA A 68 7.84 20.23 -20.33
C ALA A 68 9.38 20.32 -20.33
N ALA A 69 10.07 19.36 -19.71
CA ALA A 69 11.53 19.30 -19.73
C ALA A 69 12.10 19.10 -21.14
N LEU A 70 11.46 18.25 -21.97
CA LEU A 70 11.85 18.07 -23.37
C LEU A 70 11.60 19.32 -24.20
N ALA A 71 10.45 19.98 -24.03
CA ALA A 71 10.13 21.23 -24.71
C ALA A 71 11.13 22.34 -24.35
N LEU A 72 11.48 22.45 -23.06
CA LEU A 72 12.47 23.41 -22.59
C LEU A 72 13.87 23.10 -23.15
N ALA A 73 14.27 21.83 -23.19
CA ALA A 73 15.53 21.41 -23.79
C ALA A 73 15.60 21.77 -25.29
N ALA A 74 14.51 21.56 -26.03
CA ALA A 74 14.42 21.92 -27.43
C ALA A 74 14.48 23.43 -27.66
N LEU A 75 13.77 24.22 -26.85
CA LEU A 75 13.80 25.68 -26.90
C LEU A 75 15.19 26.25 -26.59
N LEU A 76 15.83 25.77 -25.52
CA LEU A 76 17.19 26.17 -25.16
C LEU A 76 18.19 25.76 -26.24
N GLY A 77 18.06 24.54 -26.77
CA GLY A 77 18.88 24.06 -27.88
C GLY A 77 18.74 24.97 -29.11
N ALA A 78 17.51 25.30 -29.53
CA ALA A 78 17.25 26.17 -30.67
C ALA A 78 17.77 27.61 -30.44
N LEU A 79 17.57 28.16 -29.25
CA LEU A 79 18.04 29.50 -28.89
C LEU A 79 19.58 29.62 -28.99
N VAL A 80 20.30 28.54 -28.72
CA VAL A 80 21.77 28.49 -28.82
C VAL A 80 22.24 28.15 -30.24
N LEU A 81 21.62 27.17 -30.89
CA LEU A 81 22.04 26.69 -32.21
C LEU A 81 21.72 27.69 -33.33
N VAL A 82 20.54 28.31 -33.32
CA VAL A 82 20.09 29.18 -34.43
C VAL A 82 21.02 30.39 -34.62
N PRO A 83 21.38 31.16 -33.58
CA PRO A 83 22.32 32.26 -33.74
C PRO A 83 23.72 31.78 -34.13
N TRP A 84 24.16 30.64 -33.60
CA TRP A 84 25.49 30.12 -33.90
C TRP A 84 25.63 29.65 -35.36
N VAL A 85 24.61 28.96 -35.89
CA VAL A 85 24.55 28.59 -37.31
C VAL A 85 24.50 29.84 -38.19
N ALA A 86 23.74 30.87 -37.80
CA ALA A 86 23.68 32.13 -38.52
C ALA A 86 25.05 32.85 -38.56
N VAL A 87 25.77 32.92 -37.44
CA VAL A 87 27.10 33.56 -37.37
C VAL A 87 28.15 32.76 -38.16
N THR A 88 28.17 31.43 -37.99
CA THR A 88 29.16 30.56 -38.68
C THR A 88 28.96 30.50 -40.19
N ALA A 89 27.73 30.63 -40.68
CA ALA A 89 27.44 30.74 -42.11
C ALA A 89 27.96 32.03 -42.75
N VAL A 90 28.18 33.09 -41.95
CA VAL A 90 28.62 34.41 -42.41
C VAL A 90 30.13 34.63 -42.21
N GLU A 91 30.69 34.20 -41.08
CA GLU A 91 32.08 34.54 -40.68
C GLU A 91 33.09 33.38 -40.80
N GLY A 92 32.63 32.15 -41.10
CA GLY A 92 33.51 30.97 -41.10
C GLY A 92 33.77 30.40 -39.70
N PHE A 93 34.33 29.18 -39.64
CA PHE A 93 34.34 28.36 -38.43
C PHE A 93 35.49 28.72 -37.46
N GLU A 94 35.22 29.55 -36.44
CA GLU A 94 36.19 29.80 -35.34
C GLU A 94 36.25 28.64 -34.31
N PRO A 95 37.38 28.43 -33.60
CA PRO A 95 37.59 27.32 -32.65
C PRO A 95 36.82 27.46 -31.32
N ARG A 96 35.78 28.30 -31.26
CA ARG A 96 34.90 28.47 -30.07
C ARG A 96 34.01 27.25 -29.79
N GLY A 97 34.20 26.14 -30.50
CA GLY A 97 33.41 24.92 -30.38
C GLY A 97 33.33 24.35 -28.97
N LEU A 98 34.36 24.50 -28.13
CA LEU A 98 34.33 24.05 -26.73
C LEU A 98 33.33 24.83 -25.86
N ALA A 99 33.21 26.14 -26.07
CA ALA A 99 32.23 26.97 -25.36
C ALA A 99 30.80 26.59 -25.78
N LEU A 100 30.59 26.29 -27.06
CA LEU A 100 29.31 25.80 -27.57
C LEU A 100 28.94 24.42 -27.00
N LEU A 101 29.92 23.54 -26.88
CA LEU A 101 29.75 22.20 -26.31
C LEU A 101 29.34 22.28 -24.84
N GLY A 102 29.96 23.19 -24.07
CA GLY A 102 29.55 23.50 -22.70
C GLY A 102 28.13 24.08 -22.63
N LEU A 103 27.77 24.99 -23.53
CA LEU A 103 26.45 25.62 -23.58
C LEU A 103 25.35 24.62 -23.97
N LEU A 104 25.66 23.65 -24.84
CA LEU A 104 24.76 22.55 -25.24
C LEU A 104 24.67 21.43 -24.20
N ALA A 105 25.60 21.36 -23.23
CA ALA A 105 25.54 20.36 -22.17
C ALA A 105 24.27 20.48 -21.31
N VAL A 106 23.80 21.71 -21.06
CA VAL A 106 22.58 21.98 -20.29
C VAL A 106 21.31 21.44 -20.98
N PRO A 107 21.00 21.79 -22.25
CA PRO A 107 19.85 21.21 -22.95
C PRO A 107 19.98 19.70 -23.15
N ALA A 108 21.20 19.18 -23.38
CA ALA A 108 21.42 17.73 -23.45
C ALA A 108 21.09 17.03 -22.11
N ALA A 109 21.57 17.57 -20.99
CA ALA A 109 21.27 17.04 -19.66
C ALA A 109 19.76 17.08 -19.34
N LEU A 110 19.07 18.17 -19.71
CA LEU A 110 17.61 18.29 -19.57
C LEU A 110 16.88 17.26 -20.43
N ALA A 111 17.31 17.03 -21.67
CA ALA A 111 16.72 16.03 -22.55
C ALA A 111 16.88 14.61 -21.99
N VAL A 112 18.08 14.27 -21.51
CA VAL A 112 18.36 12.98 -20.87
C VAL A 112 17.51 12.81 -19.60
N TRP A 113 17.44 13.85 -18.76
CA TRP A 113 16.63 13.84 -17.54
C TRP A 113 15.14 13.68 -17.84
N GLY A 114 14.61 14.42 -18.82
CA GLY A 114 13.23 14.31 -19.30
C GLY A 114 12.89 12.92 -19.84
N ARG A 115 13.78 12.32 -20.66
CA ARG A 115 13.62 10.93 -21.13
C ARG A 115 13.65 9.93 -19.98
N ARG A 116 14.55 10.11 -19.01
CA ARG A 116 14.66 9.23 -17.84
C ARG A 116 13.40 9.31 -16.96
N LEU A 117 12.82 10.49 -16.81
CA LEU A 117 11.54 10.71 -16.12
C LEU A 117 10.37 9.99 -16.82
N LEU A 118 10.36 9.97 -18.15
CA LEU A 118 9.33 9.28 -18.94
C LEU A 118 9.50 7.75 -18.94
N ARG A 119 10.75 7.26 -18.85
CA ARG A 119 11.06 5.82 -18.82
C ARG A 119 10.93 5.19 -17.44
N ARG A 120 10.99 5.97 -16.35
CA ARG A 120 10.88 5.42 -15.00
C ARG A 120 9.44 4.95 -14.75
N PRO A 121 9.25 3.69 -14.30
CA PRO A 121 7.92 3.21 -13.96
C PRO A 121 7.29 4.10 -12.89
N PRO A 122 5.97 4.36 -12.98
CA PRO A 122 5.26 5.05 -11.90
C PRO A 122 5.42 4.22 -10.63
N VAL A 123 5.71 4.88 -9.51
CA VAL A 123 5.83 4.18 -8.24
C VAL A 123 4.40 3.82 -7.82
N ALA A 124 4.10 2.52 -7.83
CA ALA A 124 2.76 2.04 -7.53
C ALA A 124 2.54 2.07 -6.01
N LEU A 125 1.37 2.55 -5.59
CA LEU A 125 0.90 2.29 -4.23
C LEU A 125 0.78 0.77 -4.03
N GLY A 126 1.29 0.25 -2.92
CA GLY A 126 1.10 -1.13 -2.51
C GLY A 126 -0.39 -1.49 -2.43
N ALA A 127 -0.71 -2.78 -2.50
CA ALA A 127 -2.09 -3.25 -2.28
C ALA A 127 -2.51 -3.07 -0.83
N VAL A 128 -1.60 -3.35 0.10
CA VAL A 128 -1.82 -3.28 1.54
C VAL A 128 -1.37 -1.90 2.06
N ALA A 129 -2.20 -1.27 2.87
CA ALA A 129 -1.86 -0.02 3.55
C ALA A 129 -1.09 -0.34 4.85
N PHE A 130 -1.65 -1.24 5.65
CA PHE A 130 -1.06 -1.80 6.85
C PHE A 130 -1.83 -3.04 7.31
N ALA A 131 -1.21 -3.85 8.16
CA ALA A 131 -1.84 -5.01 8.79
C ALA A 131 -1.77 -4.87 10.32
N ILE A 132 -2.89 -5.13 10.99
CA ILE A 132 -3.00 -5.13 12.45
C ILE A 132 -2.97 -6.58 12.92
N THR A 133 -1.91 -6.95 13.63
CA THR A 133 -1.74 -8.27 14.27
C THR A 133 -2.15 -8.19 15.74
N PRO A 134 -2.07 -9.25 16.56
CA PRO A 134 -2.28 -9.18 18.01
C PRO A 134 -1.45 -8.10 18.72
N ASP A 135 -0.16 -7.99 18.36
CA ASP A 135 0.82 -7.23 19.13
C ASP A 135 1.33 -5.97 18.42
N GLU A 136 1.21 -5.93 17.09
CA GLU A 136 1.79 -4.84 16.28
C GLU A 136 0.96 -4.48 15.03
N ILE A 137 1.15 -3.25 14.57
CA ILE A 137 0.69 -2.71 13.29
C ILE A 137 1.88 -2.67 12.33
N ARG A 138 1.83 -3.47 11.28
CA ARG A 138 2.83 -3.53 10.22
C ARG A 138 2.42 -2.63 9.07
N PHE A 139 3.25 -1.64 8.77
CA PHE A 139 3.06 -0.71 7.68
C PHE A 139 3.91 -1.10 6.48
N GLU A 140 3.28 -1.11 5.31
CA GLU A 140 3.99 -1.21 4.05
C GLU A 140 4.68 0.13 3.72
N PRO A 141 5.77 0.09 2.93
CA PRO A 141 6.44 1.29 2.47
C PRO A 141 5.48 2.07 1.57
N VAL A 142 5.21 3.32 1.94
CA VAL A 142 4.37 4.20 1.14
C VAL A 142 5.29 5.03 0.26
N PRO A 143 5.20 4.87 -1.07
CA PRO A 143 6.03 5.65 -1.97
C PRO A 143 5.65 7.11 -1.88
N SER A 144 6.67 7.96 -1.81
CA SER A 144 6.46 9.40 -1.81
C SER A 144 6.03 9.91 -3.19
N ALA A 145 5.19 10.95 -3.17
CA ALA A 145 4.76 11.69 -4.37
C ALA A 145 5.92 12.42 -5.08
N GLY A 146 7.10 12.54 -4.48
CA GLY A 146 8.25 13.21 -5.10
C GLY A 146 9.60 12.72 -4.56
N PRO A 147 10.68 12.82 -5.35
CA PRO A 147 12.02 12.38 -4.93
C PRO A 147 12.60 13.21 -3.77
N ALA A 148 12.11 14.44 -3.56
CA ALA A 148 12.55 15.32 -2.46
C ALA A 148 11.86 15.00 -1.12
N LEU A 149 10.71 14.33 -1.17
CA LEU A 149 10.02 13.86 0.02
C LEU A 149 10.44 12.39 0.16
N GLY A 150 11.22 12.03 1.18
CA GLY A 150 11.54 10.62 1.44
C GLY A 150 10.26 9.80 1.57
N GLY A 151 10.19 8.63 0.91
CA GLY A 151 9.10 7.69 1.12
C GLY A 151 8.96 7.33 2.60
N SER A 152 7.76 6.92 3.02
CA SER A 152 7.61 6.37 4.37
C SER A 152 8.11 4.92 4.31
N PRO A 153 9.18 4.54 5.04
CA PRO A 153 9.68 3.18 4.99
C PRO A 153 8.64 2.20 5.54
N ALA A 154 8.85 0.92 5.26
CA ALA A 154 8.18 -0.12 6.01
C ALA A 154 8.50 0.07 7.50
N ALA A 155 7.50 -0.08 8.35
CA ALA A 155 7.67 0.08 9.80
C ALA A 155 6.73 -0.86 10.53
N SER A 156 7.10 -1.32 11.71
CA SER A 156 6.19 -1.97 12.64
C SER A 156 6.05 -1.13 13.90
N TRP A 157 4.82 -0.90 14.34
CA TRP A 157 4.52 -0.23 15.60
C TRP A 157 3.84 -1.21 16.55
N PRO A 158 4.25 -1.29 17.82
CA PRO A 158 3.48 -2.04 18.81
C PRO A 158 2.07 -1.44 18.92
N ILE A 159 1.06 -2.30 19.13
CA ILE A 159 -0.30 -1.83 19.39
C ILE A 159 -0.35 -1.10 20.72
N ALA A 160 0.35 -1.63 21.73
CA ALA A 160 0.53 -0.96 23.00
C ALA A 160 1.14 0.44 22.80
N GLY A 161 0.39 1.47 23.20
CA GLY A 161 0.80 2.87 23.08
C GLY A 161 0.63 3.49 21.69
N THR A 162 -0.04 2.80 20.76
CA THR A 162 -0.51 3.39 19.49
C THR A 162 -1.97 3.80 19.62
N THR A 163 -2.30 5.01 19.18
CA THR A 163 -3.69 5.49 19.12
C THR A 163 -4.14 5.70 17.68
N ALA A 164 -5.44 5.56 17.47
CA ALA A 164 -6.09 5.72 16.18
C ALA A 164 -7.30 6.64 16.32
N ASP A 165 -7.36 7.68 15.50
CA ASP A 165 -8.45 8.65 15.50
C ASP A 165 -8.99 8.86 14.08
N ILE A 166 -10.26 9.21 13.99
CA ILE A 166 -10.86 9.73 12.75
C ILE A 166 -10.95 11.23 12.88
N GLU A 167 -10.34 11.95 11.93
CA GLU A 167 -10.40 13.39 11.88
C GLU A 167 -11.03 13.85 10.56
N PRO A 168 -11.81 14.94 10.55
CA PRO A 168 -12.28 15.54 9.31
C PRO A 168 -11.10 16.14 8.52
N SER A 169 -11.07 15.90 7.21
CA SER A 169 -10.11 16.53 6.30
C SER A 169 -10.75 17.75 5.63
N ARG A 170 -10.01 18.86 5.59
CA ARG A 170 -10.44 20.08 4.89
C ARG A 170 -10.49 19.94 3.36
N MET A 171 -9.91 18.85 2.83
CA MET A 171 -9.78 18.66 1.38
C MET A 171 -10.65 17.51 0.85
N VAL A 172 -10.69 16.37 1.54
CA VAL A 172 -11.38 15.15 1.06
C VAL A 172 -11.81 14.30 2.24
N GLY A 173 -13.09 14.37 2.63
CA GLY A 173 -13.75 13.47 3.58
C GLY A 173 -13.01 13.27 4.91
N ASP A 174 -13.21 12.12 5.53
CA ASP A 174 -12.54 11.78 6.78
C ASP A 174 -11.14 11.18 6.54
N ARG A 175 -10.25 11.35 7.52
CA ARG A 175 -8.92 10.75 7.56
C ARG A 175 -8.76 9.88 8.81
N LEU A 176 -8.21 8.70 8.61
CA LEU A 176 -7.69 7.86 9.68
C LEU A 176 -6.28 8.35 10.04
N VAL A 177 -6.07 8.66 11.32
CA VAL A 177 -4.80 9.16 11.85
C VAL A 177 -4.29 8.17 12.88
N LEU A 178 -3.08 7.65 12.65
CA LEU A 178 -2.37 6.74 13.56
C LEU A 178 -1.22 7.50 14.22
N ARG A 179 -1.17 7.45 15.56
CA ARG A 179 -0.19 8.16 16.39
C ARG A 179 0.52 7.19 17.30
N ARG A 180 1.82 7.37 17.45
CA ARG A 180 2.64 6.71 18.47
C ARG A 180 3.68 7.71 18.99
N PRO A 181 3.89 7.81 20.31
CA PRO A 181 4.97 8.63 20.87
C PRO A 181 6.33 8.26 20.27
N GLY A 182 7.12 9.26 19.87
CA GLY A 182 8.43 9.06 19.26
C GLY A 182 8.40 8.55 17.80
N ALA A 183 7.22 8.36 17.20
CA ALA A 183 7.09 7.96 15.80
C ALA A 183 6.41 9.04 14.94
N ARG A 184 6.76 9.07 13.66
CA ARG A 184 6.10 9.96 12.69
C ARG A 184 4.66 9.53 12.49
N ARG A 185 3.71 10.43 12.78
CA ARG A 185 2.27 10.25 12.53
C ARG A 185 1.99 9.72 11.12
N ARG A 186 1.12 8.71 11.01
CA ARG A 186 0.64 8.17 9.73
C ARG A 186 -0.80 8.59 9.48
N VAL A 187 -1.11 8.98 8.24
CA VAL A 187 -2.40 9.54 7.86
C VAL A 187 -2.87 8.86 6.58
N TYR A 188 -4.10 8.36 6.60
CA TYR A 188 -4.75 7.70 5.48
C TYR A 188 -6.11 8.35 5.24
N LEU A 189 -6.49 8.55 3.98
CA LEU A 189 -7.83 9.02 3.64
C LEU A 189 -8.81 7.85 3.77
N ALA A 190 -9.89 8.02 4.54
CA ALA A 190 -10.87 6.95 4.77
C ALA A 190 -11.45 6.42 3.46
N ALA A 191 -11.77 7.32 2.53
CA ALA A 191 -12.28 6.98 1.20
C ALA A 191 -11.34 6.10 0.35
N THR A 192 -10.06 6.02 0.71
CA THR A 192 -9.06 5.20 -0.01
C THR A 192 -8.87 3.81 0.58
N LEU A 193 -9.43 3.52 1.75
CA LEU A 193 -9.30 2.23 2.44
C LEU A 193 -10.48 1.32 2.11
N ASP A 194 -10.22 0.03 1.95
CA ASP A 194 -11.28 -0.98 1.74
C ASP A 194 -12.03 -1.32 3.04
N THR A 195 -11.42 -1.00 4.18
CA THR A 195 -11.95 -1.22 5.52
C THR A 195 -12.51 0.10 6.09
N ASP A 196 -13.63 0.03 6.81
CA ASP A 196 -14.19 1.17 7.53
C ASP A 196 -13.19 1.67 8.59
N PRO A 197 -12.83 2.97 8.61
CA PRO A 197 -11.89 3.50 9.59
C PRO A 197 -12.38 3.32 11.04
N THR A 198 -13.69 3.25 11.30
CA THR A 198 -14.23 2.99 12.64
C THR A 198 -13.87 1.59 13.14
N THR A 199 -13.83 0.60 12.24
CA THR A 199 -13.39 -0.76 12.56
C THR A 199 -11.90 -0.79 12.93
N VAL A 200 -11.09 0.05 12.28
CA VAL A 200 -9.67 0.17 12.61
C VAL A 200 -9.48 0.80 13.99
N VAL A 201 -10.22 1.88 14.29
CA VAL A 201 -10.17 2.54 15.60
C VAL A 201 -10.61 1.59 16.70
N SER A 202 -11.73 0.88 16.52
CA SER A 202 -12.22 -0.06 17.54
C SER A 202 -11.25 -1.23 17.75
N GLN A 203 -10.61 -1.74 16.70
CA GLN A 203 -9.62 -2.82 16.81
C GLN A 203 -8.37 -2.40 17.60
N ILE A 204 -7.96 -1.14 17.48
CA ILE A 204 -6.80 -0.59 18.20
C ILE A 204 -7.18 -0.20 19.63
N ALA A 205 -8.38 0.34 19.86
CA ALA A 205 -8.85 0.74 21.18
C ALA A 205 -9.31 -0.45 22.05
N GLY A 206 -9.72 -1.57 21.44
CA GLY A 206 -10.15 -2.78 22.13
C GLY A 206 -8.99 -3.65 22.66
N ARG A 207 -7.75 -3.15 22.65
CA ARG A 207 -6.54 -3.84 23.10
C ARG A 207 -5.65 -2.92 23.93
#